data_AF-A0A0M1JWA0-F1
#
_entry.id   AF-A0A0M1JWA0-F1
#
_cell.length_a   1.000
_cell.length_b   1.000
_cell.length_c   1.000
_cell.angle_alpha   90.00
_cell.angle_beta   90.00
_cell.angle_gamma   90.00
#
_symmetry.space_group_name_H-M   'P 1'
#
loop_
_entity.id
_entity.type
_entity.pdbx_description
1 polymer ?
#
loop_
_entity_poly.entity_id
_entity_poly.type
_entity_poly.pdbx_seq_one_letter_code
_entity_poly.pdbx_strand_id
1 'polypeptide(L)'
;MNSAAQILANLTGKTRLEAVNILAAQGFQFKSQTIGGYENFEHPDGSIIHIRPTGEIVRTGQKIRGTNGKYYRRRYNQYGEQIKFIPGDNTHNTGENLSL
;
A
#
# COMPACT_ATOMS: atom_id res chain seq x y z
N MET A 1 16.34 4.87 -4.45
CA MET A 1 15.74 3.51 -4.54
C MET A 1 14.24 3.66 -4.51
N ASN A 2 13.55 2.90 -5.36
CA ASN A 2 12.09 2.80 -5.30
C ASN A 2 11.71 1.98 -4.06
N SER A 3 10.62 2.35 -3.38
CA SER A 3 10.14 1.61 -2.20
C SER A 3 9.47 0.30 -2.62
N ALA A 4 9.43 -0.70 -1.74
CA ALA A 4 8.75 -1.98 -1.98
C ALA A 4 7.28 -1.78 -2.40
N ALA A 5 6.56 -0.83 -1.80
CA ALA A 5 5.19 -0.47 -2.22
C ALA A 5 5.09 0.08 -3.66
N GLN A 6 6.18 0.63 -4.21
CA GLN A 6 6.21 1.18 -5.57
C GLN A 6 6.44 0.09 -6.62
N ILE A 7 7.23 -0.93 -6.30
CA ILE A 7 7.60 -2.01 -7.23
C ILE A 7 6.72 -3.26 -7.10
N LEU A 8 5.80 -3.29 -6.13
CA LEU A 8 4.85 -4.37 -5.94
C LEU A 8 4.05 -4.60 -7.23
N ALA A 9 3.92 -5.85 -7.66
CA ALA A 9 3.14 -6.21 -8.84
C ALA A 9 1.66 -5.78 -8.66
N ASN A 10 0.96 -5.48 -9.74
CA ASN A 10 -0.47 -5.16 -9.71
C ASN A 10 -1.27 -6.36 -9.17
N LEU A 11 -2.00 -6.17 -8.05
CA LEU A 11 -2.81 -7.19 -7.39
C LEU A 11 -4.29 -7.10 -7.79
N THR A 12 -4.64 -6.19 -8.70
CA THR A 12 -6.04 -6.02 -9.16
C THR A 12 -6.58 -7.33 -9.71
N GLY A 13 -7.75 -7.74 -9.23
CA GLY A 13 -8.42 -8.98 -9.65
C GLY A 13 -7.80 -10.26 -9.10
N LYS A 14 -6.77 -10.18 -8.24
CA LYS A 14 -6.28 -11.33 -7.47
C LYS A 14 -7.22 -11.65 -6.33
N THR A 15 -7.32 -12.92 -5.98
CA THR A 15 -7.94 -13.35 -4.72
C THR A 15 -7.13 -12.86 -3.53
N ARG A 16 -7.75 -12.81 -2.34
CA ARG A 16 -7.04 -12.46 -1.11
C ARG A 16 -5.84 -13.37 -0.83
N LEU A 17 -5.99 -14.68 -1.04
CA LEU A 17 -4.91 -15.63 -0.82
C LEU A 17 -3.71 -15.37 -1.76
N GLU A 18 -3.97 -15.15 -3.05
CA GLU A 18 -2.92 -14.80 -4.02
C GLU A 18 -2.22 -13.49 -3.64
N ALA A 19 -2.97 -12.47 -3.25
CA ALA A 19 -2.43 -11.19 -2.82
C ALA A 19 -1.50 -11.35 -1.62
N VAL A 20 -1.92 -12.08 -0.58
CA VAL A 20 -1.11 -12.36 0.61
C VAL A 20 0.16 -13.14 0.24
N ASN A 21 0.07 -14.14 -0.63
CA ASN A 21 1.24 -14.89 -1.10
C ASN A 21 2.23 -14.00 -1.85
N ILE A 22 1.75 -13.11 -2.72
CA ILE A 22 2.61 -12.16 -3.46
C ILE A 22 3.27 -11.18 -2.48
N LEU A 23 2.53 -10.65 -1.51
CA LEU A 23 3.06 -9.75 -0.48
C LEU A 23 4.17 -10.43 0.33
N ALA A 24 3.94 -11.65 0.79
CA ALA A 24 4.93 -12.43 1.53
C ALA A 24 6.19 -12.69 0.69
N ALA A 25 6.03 -13.07 -0.58
CA ALA A 25 7.15 -13.28 -1.51
C ALA A 25 7.96 -11.99 -1.77
N GLN A 26 7.34 -10.82 -1.64
CA GLN A 26 7.97 -9.50 -1.74
C GLN A 26 8.49 -8.97 -0.39
N GLY A 27 8.51 -9.81 0.66
CA GLY A 27 9.06 -9.47 1.97
C GLY A 27 8.14 -8.66 2.87
N PHE A 28 6.87 -8.45 2.48
CA PHE A 28 5.88 -7.86 3.38
C PHE A 28 5.44 -8.88 4.42
N GLN A 29 5.27 -8.41 5.66
CA GLN A 29 4.85 -9.22 6.79
C GLN A 29 3.52 -8.69 7.32
N PHE A 30 2.57 -9.59 7.56
CA PHE A 30 1.36 -9.25 8.28
C PHE A 30 1.72 -8.75 9.69
N LYS A 31 1.16 -7.60 10.08
CA LYS A 31 1.38 -6.99 11.40
C LYS A 31 0.16 -7.04 12.28
N SER A 32 -0.99 -6.68 11.74
CA SER A 32 -2.22 -6.60 12.52
C SER A 32 -3.44 -6.56 11.62
N GLN A 33 -4.58 -6.87 12.23
CA GLN A 33 -5.89 -6.57 11.67
C GLN A 33 -6.61 -5.59 12.60
N THR A 34 -7.20 -4.54 12.04
CA THR A 34 -8.00 -3.59 12.83
C THR A 34 -9.38 -4.18 13.15
N ILE A 35 -10.09 -3.62 14.12
CA ILE A 35 -11.50 -3.98 14.42
C ILE A 35 -12.38 -3.86 13.18
N GLY A 36 -12.11 -2.86 12.32
CA GLY A 36 -12.80 -2.67 11.04
C GLY A 36 -12.37 -3.65 9.93
N GLY A 37 -11.55 -4.66 10.23
CA GLY A 37 -11.15 -5.71 9.29
C GLY A 37 -10.03 -5.35 8.32
N TYR A 38 -9.37 -4.20 8.49
CA TYR A 38 -8.23 -3.79 7.67
C TYR A 38 -7.02 -4.64 8.04
N GLU A 39 -6.47 -5.35 7.07
CA GLU A 39 -5.24 -6.13 7.22
C GLU A 39 -4.04 -5.22 6.90
N ASN A 40 -3.08 -5.15 7.81
CA ASN A 40 -1.91 -4.31 7.69
C ASN A 40 -0.65 -5.16 7.46
N PHE A 41 0.09 -4.85 6.40
CA PHE A 41 1.34 -5.51 6.05
C PHE A 41 2.46 -4.48 5.98
N GLU A 42 3.62 -4.79 6.56
CA GLU A 42 4.78 -3.90 6.60
C GLU A 42 6.01 -4.58 6.00
N HIS A 43 6.86 -3.78 5.34
CA HIS A 43 8.14 -4.21 4.79
C HIS A 43 9.31 -3.51 5.51
N PRO A 44 10.50 -4.13 5.62
CA PRO A 44 11.66 -3.54 6.31
C PRO A 44 12.12 -2.18 5.80
N ASP A 45 11.84 -1.84 4.54
CA ASP A 45 12.12 -0.50 3.98
C ASP A 45 11.17 0.59 4.52
N GLY A 46 10.14 0.22 5.29
CA GLY A 46 9.13 1.13 5.84
C GLY A 46 7.90 1.31 4.95
N SER A 47 7.77 0.57 3.85
CA SER A 47 6.55 0.45 3.06
C SER A 47 5.45 -0.26 3.83
N ILE A 48 4.20 0.13 3.56
CA ILE A 48 2.99 -0.38 4.22
C ILE A 48 1.93 -0.65 3.15
N ILE A 49 1.32 -1.82 3.22
CA ILE A 49 0.14 -2.20 2.43
C ILE A 49 -1.03 -2.42 3.38
N HIS A 50 -2.15 -1.75 3.11
CA HIS A 50 -3.42 -2.07 3.76
C HIS A 50 -4.33 -2.79 2.77
N ILE A 51 -4.96 -3.88 3.20
CA ILE A 51 -6.05 -4.53 2.47
C ILE A 51 -7.33 -4.31 3.27
N ARG A 52 -8.31 -3.65 2.68
CA ARG A 52 -9.62 -3.41 3.30
C ARG A 52 -10.52 -4.63 3.18
N PRO A 53 -11.57 -4.77 4.01
CA PRO A 53 -12.58 -5.81 3.83
C PRO A 53 -13.21 -5.83 2.43
N THR A 54 -13.35 -4.66 1.81
CA THR A 54 -13.89 -4.48 0.44
C THR A 54 -12.93 -4.94 -0.66
N GLY A 55 -11.71 -5.37 -0.32
CA GLY A 55 -10.68 -5.72 -1.30
C GLY A 55 -9.86 -4.52 -1.80
N GLU A 56 -10.21 -3.28 -1.42
CA GLU A 56 -9.42 -2.09 -1.73
C GLU A 56 -8.03 -2.21 -1.09
N ILE A 57 -6.99 -1.95 -1.89
CA ILE A 57 -5.60 -1.92 -1.43
C ILE A 57 -5.14 -0.47 -1.32
N VAL A 58 -4.35 -0.18 -0.28
CA VAL A 58 -3.66 1.11 -0.13
C VAL A 58 -2.15 0.88 -0.02
N ARG A 59 -1.41 1.31 -1.04
CA ARG A 59 0.06 1.25 -1.07
C ARG A 59 0.67 2.53 -0.53
N THR A 60 1.44 2.42 0.54
CA THR A 60 2.15 3.55 1.15
C THR A 60 3.64 3.26 1.22
N GLY A 61 4.48 4.17 0.70
CA GLY A 61 5.93 4.02 0.76
C GLY A 61 6.54 4.36 2.12
N GLN A 62 7.87 4.24 2.17
CA GLN A 62 8.70 4.61 3.31
C GLN A 62 8.50 6.07 3.77
N LYS A 63 8.85 6.36 5.04
CA LYS A 63 8.88 7.74 5.56
C LYS A 63 9.99 8.53 4.87
N ILE A 64 9.65 9.72 4.38
CA ILE A 64 10.57 10.66 3.74
C ILE A 64 10.61 11.94 4.59
N ARG A 65 11.80 12.44 4.89
CA ARG A 65 11.97 13.70 5.61
C ARG A 65 11.80 14.88 4.64
N GLY A 66 10.82 15.74 4.90
CA GLY A 66 10.58 16.96 4.14
C GLY A 66 11.53 18.09 4.52
N THR A 67 11.62 19.10 3.66
CA THR A 67 12.45 20.30 3.87
C THR A 67 12.00 21.13 5.08
N ASN A 68 10.72 21.04 5.44
CA ASN A 68 10.14 21.67 6.64
C ASN A 68 10.38 20.87 7.93
N GLY A 69 11.23 19.83 7.90
CA GLY A 69 11.52 18.96 9.04
C GLY A 69 10.44 17.94 9.37
N LYS A 70 9.27 17.98 8.72
CA LYS A 70 8.18 17.01 8.91
C LYS A 70 8.40 15.78 8.02
N TYR A 71 7.94 14.62 8.48
CA TYR A 71 7.93 13.42 7.65
C TYR A 71 6.65 13.33 6.84
N TYR A 72 6.77 12.81 5.63
CA TYR A 72 5.64 12.45 4.78
C TYR A 72 5.87 11.08 4.15
N ARG A 73 4.81 10.50 3.58
CA ARG A 73 4.87 9.24 2.83
C ARG A 73 4.20 9.42 1.48
N ARG A 74 4.77 8.83 0.44
CA ARG A 74 4.14 8.76 -0.89
C ARG A 74 3.16 7.59 -0.93
N ARG A 75 2.14 7.72 -1.78
CA ARG A 75 1.21 6.64 -2.12
C ARG A 75 1.34 6.31 -3.60
N TYR A 76 1.08 5.06 -3.92
CA TYR A 76 1.22 4.54 -5.28
C TYR A 76 -0.06 3.86 -5.72
N ASN A 77 -0.40 3.98 -7.00
CA ASN A 77 -1.48 3.21 -7.61
C ASN A 77 -1.03 1.77 -7.91
N GLN A 78 -1.92 0.96 -8.52
CA GLN A 78 -1.63 -0.43 -8.87
C GLN A 78 -0.45 -0.64 -9.83
N TYR A 79 -0.01 0.42 -10.54
CA TYR A 79 1.10 0.40 -11.48
C TYR A 79 2.42 0.93 -10.86
N GLY A 80 2.39 1.29 -9.57
CA GLY A 80 3.57 1.88 -8.91
C GLY A 80 3.76 3.36 -9.19
N GLU A 81 2.81 4.02 -9.85
CA GLU A 81 2.88 5.45 -10.13
C GLU A 81 2.47 6.23 -8.88
N GLN A 82 3.23 7.29 -8.58
CA GLN A 82 2.92 8.13 -7.42
C GLN A 82 1.60 8.87 -7.64
N ILE A 83 0.66 8.69 -6.70
CA ILE A 83 -0.55 9.50 -6.63
C ILE A 83 -0.15 10.89 -6.14
N LYS A 84 -0.39 11.91 -6.97
CA LYS A 84 -0.10 13.30 -6.60
C LYS A 84 -1.00 13.72 -5.45
N PHE A 85 -0.42 14.38 -4.46
CA PHE A 85 -1.21 15.00 -3.41
C PHE A 85 -1.81 16.29 -3.95
N ILE A 86 -3.12 16.31 -4.14
CA ILE A 86 -3.90 17.49 -4.49
C ILE A 86 -4.78 17.80 -3.27
N PRO A 87 -4.61 18.96 -2.60
CA PRO A 87 -5.45 19.33 -1.47
C PRO A 87 -6.94 19.31 -1.86
N GLY A 88 -7.76 18.58 -1.11
CA GLY A 88 -9.19 18.40 -1.38
C GLY A 88 -9.54 17.10 -2.13
N ASP A 89 -8.56 16.43 -2.74
CA ASP A 89 -8.80 15.17 -3.43
C ASP A 89 -8.73 13.96 -2.49
N ASN A 90 -9.49 12.91 -2.81
CA ASN A 90 -9.43 11.63 -2.10
C ASN A 90 -8.21 10.81 -2.54
N THR A 91 -7.02 11.23 -2.12
CA THR A 91 -5.76 10.54 -2.42
C THR A 91 -5.59 9.21 -1.67
N HIS A 92 -6.62 8.76 -0.95
CA HIS A 92 -6.63 7.47 -0.25
C HIS A 92 -7.10 6.32 -1.12
N ASN A 93 -7.80 6.60 -2.22
CA ASN A 93 -8.15 5.60 -3.21
C ASN A 93 -6.95 5.39 -4.15
N THR A 94 -6.37 4.18 -4.12
CA THR A 94 -5.22 3.86 -4.99
C THR A 94 -5.61 3.23 -6.32
N GLY A 95 -6.91 2.98 -6.55
CA GLY A 95 -7.42 2.33 -7.76
C GLY A 95 -7.26 0.80 -7.77
N GLU A 96 -6.61 0.22 -6.75
CA GLU A 96 -6.34 -1.20 -6.69
C GLU A 96 -7.38 -1.96 -5.86
N ASN A 97 -7.97 -3.01 -6.45
CA ASN A 97 -8.98 -3.85 -5.80
C ASN A 97 -8.79 -5.33 -6.09
N LEU A 98 -8.88 -6.16 -5.05
CA LEU A 98 -8.92 -7.61 -5.15
C LEU A 98 -10.23 -8.12 -5.76
N SER A 99 -10.20 -9.35 -6.29
CA SER A 99 -11.42 -10.11 -6.54
C SER A 99 -11.95 -10.64 -5.20
N LEU A 100 -13.18 -10.26 -4.88
CA LEU A 100 -13.91 -10.77 -3.72
C LEU A 100 -14.55 -12.14 -4.01
#